data_AF-A0A7X7Y204-F1
#
_entry.id   AF-A0A7X7Y204-F1
#
_cell.length_a   1.000
_cell.length_b   1.000
_cell.length_c   1.000
_cell.angle_alpha   90.00
_cell.angle_beta   90.00
_cell.angle_gamma   90.00
#
_symmetry.space_group_name_H-M   'P 1'
#
loop_
_entity.id
_entity.type
_entity.pdbx_description
1 polymer ?
#
loop_
_entity_poly.entity_id
_entity_poly.type
_entity_poly.pdbx_seq_one_letter_code
_entity_poly.pdbx_strand_id
1 'polypeptide(L)'
;MKETIKLGVTLLIIAAVAAGILAYSNSITGPIIAEREKEERYGALLNIFPDADEFVEIEEDKLAEVQETHSNITEILEVKSGGSIIGYAISNFAGGYGGDVNVVTGINATDNTIAGISIGSHSETPDLGDKIEDPSFTDTYKGKPTTEKLVAVGSPSAANEVQQISGATISSFAVLTAVNDANDAYLRYFTDIEVAPIVEETEEEKQERLISELFPEADEFTEIEENILEAKSGGNLLGYVIMTTSKGYGGEVPVLTGINVDGTLSGIRVGTNSETPGLGTKIEEAAFTDTFAGKAATGDLKAVASPSAENEVQMISGATVSTEAAVKAVNEAINIYQVKFTDADVEPIVEETEEEKQAKLLGELFPDADEFTEVNENVKEAKAGGELLGYIISTSSKGYGGDVPVLTGVSTDGKLTGIRVGENSETPGLGTKIEEAEFTDTFVGKGTDSELKAVASPSAEDEVLMISGATVSTKAVVKAVNEAIEIFGSLN
;
A
#
# COMPACT_ATOMS: atom_id res chain seq x y z
N MET A 1 72.03 36.49 -20.73
CA MET A 1 70.91 37.18 -21.43
C MET A 1 70.50 36.48 -22.72
N LYS A 2 71.37 36.29 -23.73
CA LYS A 2 70.98 35.63 -25.00
C LYS A 2 70.48 34.19 -24.85
N GLU A 3 71.12 33.38 -23.99
CA GLU A 3 70.68 32.00 -23.76
C GLU A 3 69.38 31.90 -22.96
N THR A 4 69.21 32.76 -21.95
CA THR A 4 67.97 32.85 -21.16
C THR A 4 66.77 33.23 -22.03
N ILE A 5 66.94 34.19 -22.95
CA ILE A 5 65.91 34.58 -23.92
C ILE A 5 65.63 33.43 -24.91
N LYS A 6 66.67 32.74 -25.40
CA LYS A 6 66.53 31.59 -26.30
C LYS A 6 65.74 30.45 -25.65
N LEU A 7 66.03 30.14 -24.39
CA LEU A 7 65.30 29.12 -23.62
C LEU A 7 63.84 29.54 -23.40
N GLY A 8 63.58 30.80 -23.05
CA GLY A 8 62.22 31.33 -22.89
C GLY A 8 61.40 31.28 -24.19
N VAL A 9 61.99 31.66 -25.32
CA VAL A 9 61.33 31.57 -26.64
C VAL A 9 61.09 30.13 -27.06
N THR A 10 62.05 29.23 -26.80
CA THR A 10 61.90 27.79 -27.12
C THR A 10 60.75 27.19 -26.31
N LEU A 11 60.67 27.49 -25.02
CA LEU A 11 59.57 27.05 -24.15
C LEU A 11 58.23 27.60 -24.63
N LEU A 12 58.17 28.89 -25.01
CA LEU A 12 56.96 29.52 -25.50
C LEU A 12 56.45 28.87 -26.80
N ILE A 13 57.36 28.53 -27.72
CA ILE A 13 57.02 27.82 -28.96
C ILE A 13 56.48 26.42 -28.65
N ILE A 14 57.16 25.67 -27.77
CA ILE A 14 56.72 24.33 -27.38
C ILE A 14 55.34 24.38 -26.69
N ALA A 15 55.14 25.32 -25.78
CA ALA A 15 53.86 25.52 -25.09
C ALA A 15 52.74 25.91 -26.06
N ALA A 16 53.02 26.80 -27.02
CA ALA A 16 52.06 27.20 -28.04
C ALA A 16 51.67 26.03 -28.96
N VAL A 17 52.64 25.20 -29.36
CA VAL A 17 52.39 24.00 -30.16
C VAL A 17 51.58 22.97 -29.36
N ALA A 18 51.95 22.71 -28.10
CA ALA A 18 51.22 21.79 -27.23
C ALA A 18 49.77 22.25 -26.97
N ALA A 19 49.58 23.53 -26.68
CA ALA A 19 48.25 24.13 -26.52
C ALA A 19 47.44 24.08 -27.81
N GLY A 20 48.07 24.32 -28.96
CA GLY A 20 47.42 24.21 -30.27
C GLY A 20 46.97 22.78 -30.60
N ILE A 21 47.81 21.78 -30.32
CA ILE A 21 47.45 20.36 -30.50
C ILE A 21 46.31 19.97 -29.55
N LEU A 22 46.37 20.40 -28.29
CA LEU A 22 45.32 20.11 -27.31
C LEU A 22 44.00 20.78 -27.68
N ALA A 23 44.01 22.04 -28.10
CA ALA A 23 42.83 22.77 -28.54
C ALA A 23 42.22 22.13 -29.81
N TYR A 24 43.05 21.74 -30.77
CA TYR A 24 42.60 21.03 -31.97
C TYR A 24 42.00 19.66 -31.62
N SER A 25 42.67 18.89 -30.74
CA SER A 25 42.14 17.62 -30.24
C SER A 25 40.78 17.83 -29.55
N ASN A 26 40.68 18.82 -28.64
CA ASN A 26 39.44 19.14 -27.94
C ASN A 26 38.32 19.61 -28.89
N SER A 27 38.65 20.32 -29.96
CA SER A 27 37.66 20.76 -30.95
C SER A 27 37.03 19.60 -31.74
N ILE A 28 37.75 18.48 -31.85
CA ILE A 28 37.26 17.25 -32.50
C ILE A 28 36.59 16.34 -31.47
N THR A 29 37.17 16.19 -30.27
CA THR A 29 36.66 15.25 -29.25
C THR A 29 35.49 15.81 -28.46
N GLY A 30 35.41 17.13 -28.26
CA GLY A 30 34.35 17.78 -27.48
C GLY A 30 32.94 17.45 -27.98
N PRO A 31 32.63 17.61 -29.29
CA PRO A 31 31.32 17.23 -29.83
C PRO A 31 31.00 15.74 -29.65
N ILE A 32 31.99 14.86 -29.82
CA ILE A 32 31.81 13.41 -29.68
C ILE A 32 31.55 13.01 -28.22
N ILE A 33 32.22 13.65 -27.26
CA ILE A 33 32.01 13.42 -25.83
C ILE A 33 30.61 13.89 -25.43
N ALA A 34 30.22 15.09 -25.87
CA ALA A 34 28.88 15.62 -25.61
C ALA A 34 27.77 14.74 -26.21
N GLU A 35 27.97 14.23 -27.43
CA GLU A 35 27.03 13.31 -28.08
C GLU A 35 26.91 11.98 -27.31
N ARG A 36 28.03 11.42 -26.84
CA ARG A 36 28.07 10.21 -26.00
C ARG A 36 27.40 10.41 -24.65
N GLU A 37 27.68 11.52 -23.97
CA GLU A 37 27.05 11.88 -22.69
C GLU A 37 25.54 12.10 -22.86
N LYS A 38 25.11 12.68 -23.98
CA LYS A 38 23.70 12.86 -24.34
C LYS A 38 23.01 11.53 -24.64
N GLU A 39 23.65 10.63 -25.38
CA GLU A 39 23.14 9.27 -25.63
C GLU A 39 23.02 8.46 -24.34
N GLU A 40 24.01 8.55 -23.44
CA GLU A 40 24.02 7.82 -22.17
C GLU A 40 22.95 8.33 -21.20
N ARG A 41 22.71 9.66 -21.18
CA ARG A 41 21.72 10.28 -20.29
C ARG A 41 20.29 10.26 -20.86
N TYR A 42 20.12 10.40 -22.18
CA TYR A 42 18.83 10.63 -22.83
C TYR A 42 18.53 9.68 -24.00
N GLY A 43 19.23 8.55 -24.11
CA GLY A 43 19.08 7.62 -25.24
C GLY A 43 17.63 7.17 -25.47
N ALA A 44 16.86 6.94 -24.40
CA ALA A 44 15.43 6.64 -24.49
C ALA A 44 14.62 7.80 -25.09
N LEU A 45 14.92 9.04 -24.70
CA LEU A 45 14.24 10.23 -25.20
C LEU A 45 14.60 10.56 -26.65
N LEU A 46 15.80 10.23 -27.10
CA LEU A 46 16.19 10.38 -28.51
C LEU A 46 15.43 9.43 -29.43
N ASN A 47 14.98 8.27 -28.92
CA ASN A 47 14.07 7.38 -29.67
C ASN A 47 12.65 7.96 -29.77
N ILE A 48 12.23 8.76 -28.77
CA ILE A 48 10.91 9.40 -28.74
C ILE A 48 10.92 10.70 -29.55
N PHE A 49 12.00 11.49 -29.47
CA PHE A 49 12.20 12.75 -30.18
C PHE A 49 13.48 12.72 -31.04
N PRO A 50 13.43 12.12 -32.24
CA PRO A 50 14.61 11.99 -33.11
C PRO A 50 15.22 13.33 -33.55
N ASP A 51 14.41 14.39 -33.59
CA ASP A 51 14.82 15.72 -34.05
C ASP A 51 15.34 16.62 -32.90
N ALA A 52 15.42 16.12 -31.67
CA ALA A 52 15.83 16.89 -30.50
C ALA A 52 17.35 17.14 -30.44
N ASP A 53 17.76 18.41 -30.38
CA ASP A 53 19.16 18.80 -30.20
C ASP A 53 19.51 19.12 -28.73
N GLU A 54 18.53 19.41 -27.88
CA GLU A 54 18.74 19.76 -26.47
C GLU A 54 17.58 19.28 -25.56
N PHE A 55 17.90 18.88 -24.33
CA PHE A 55 16.96 18.54 -23.26
C PHE A 55 17.30 19.39 -22.04
N VAL A 56 16.32 20.16 -21.54
CA VAL A 56 16.52 21.14 -20.46
C VAL A 56 15.55 20.88 -19.33
N GLU A 57 16.04 20.66 -18.11
CA GLU A 57 15.18 20.58 -16.92
C GLU A 57 14.42 21.91 -16.72
N ILE A 58 13.14 21.81 -16.37
CA ILE A 58 12.34 23.00 -16.04
C ILE A 58 12.84 23.64 -14.73
N GLU A 59 12.41 24.87 -14.46
CA GLU A 59 12.73 25.56 -13.20
C GLU A 59 12.17 24.79 -11.98
N GLU A 60 12.96 24.70 -10.90
CA GLU A 60 12.59 23.98 -9.67
C GLU A 60 11.25 24.47 -9.08
N ASP A 61 11.00 25.78 -9.08
CA ASP A 61 9.74 26.36 -8.58
C ASP A 61 8.54 25.91 -9.41
N LYS A 62 8.71 25.77 -10.73
CA LYS A 62 7.66 25.28 -11.64
C LYS A 62 7.43 23.78 -11.44
N LEU A 63 8.49 23.01 -11.20
CA LEU A 63 8.35 21.59 -10.85
C LEU A 63 7.61 21.42 -9.52
N ALA A 64 7.92 22.24 -8.52
CA ALA A 64 7.22 22.22 -7.24
C ALA A 64 5.72 22.53 -7.39
N GLU A 65 5.35 23.51 -8.22
CA GLU A 65 3.95 23.84 -8.54
C GLU A 65 3.21 22.66 -9.18
N VAL A 66 3.87 21.92 -10.10
CA VAL A 66 3.30 20.70 -10.69
C VAL A 66 3.11 19.63 -9.61
N GLN A 67 4.08 19.47 -8.71
CA GLN A 67 4.07 18.45 -7.66
C GLN A 67 3.03 18.70 -6.57
N GLU A 68 2.50 19.92 -6.43
CA GLU A 68 1.36 20.20 -5.53
C GLU A 68 0.11 19.41 -5.95
N THR A 69 -0.05 19.16 -7.25
CA THR A 69 -1.19 18.42 -7.80
C THR A 69 -0.84 17.04 -8.33
N HIS A 70 0.42 16.80 -8.67
CA HIS A 70 0.94 15.55 -9.23
C HIS A 70 2.23 15.15 -8.51
N SER A 71 2.12 14.77 -7.24
CA SER A 71 3.27 14.44 -6.38
C SER A 71 4.10 13.25 -6.88
N ASN A 72 3.56 12.44 -7.78
CA ASN A 72 4.25 11.32 -8.42
C ASN A 72 5.17 11.73 -9.60
N ILE A 73 5.08 12.96 -10.09
CA ILE A 73 5.97 13.50 -11.13
C ILE A 73 7.30 13.88 -10.50
N THR A 74 8.39 13.28 -10.99
CA THR A 74 9.73 13.45 -10.42
C THR A 74 10.63 14.35 -11.26
N GLU A 75 10.38 14.42 -12.58
CA GLU A 75 11.21 15.21 -13.50
C GLU A 75 10.39 15.64 -14.72
N ILE A 76 10.64 16.86 -15.20
CA ILE A 76 10.11 17.36 -16.47
C ILE A 76 11.24 18.01 -17.27
N LEU A 77 11.42 17.59 -18.52
CA LEU A 77 12.39 18.13 -19.45
C LEU A 77 11.69 18.85 -20.61
N GLU A 78 12.09 20.06 -20.92
CA GLU A 78 11.82 20.72 -22.20
C GLU A 78 12.67 20.09 -23.30
N VAL A 79 12.01 19.60 -24.35
CA VAL A 79 12.67 19.03 -25.52
C VAL A 79 12.77 20.11 -26.59
N LYS A 80 14.00 20.44 -27.01
CA LYS A 80 14.26 21.52 -27.97
C LYS A 80 14.90 21.01 -29.27
N SER A 81 14.57 21.70 -30.36
CA SER A 81 15.20 21.56 -31.67
C SER A 81 15.41 22.93 -32.28
N GLY A 82 16.65 23.29 -32.63
CA GLY A 82 16.98 24.60 -33.19
C GLY A 82 16.62 25.76 -32.25
N GLY A 83 16.64 25.53 -30.93
CA GLY A 83 16.28 26.51 -29.91
C GLY A 83 14.77 26.71 -29.68
N SER A 84 13.90 25.95 -30.36
CA SER A 84 12.45 25.97 -30.14
C SER A 84 12.01 24.72 -29.37
N ILE A 85 11.05 24.86 -28.45
CA ILE A 85 10.46 23.72 -27.74
C ILE A 85 9.59 22.93 -28.73
N ILE A 86 9.94 21.66 -28.94
CA ILE A 86 9.19 20.72 -29.78
C ILE A 86 8.32 19.77 -28.94
N GLY A 87 8.61 19.65 -27.64
CA GLY A 87 7.88 18.76 -26.74
C GLY A 87 8.35 18.83 -25.31
N TYR A 88 7.75 17.98 -24.48
CA TYR A 88 8.11 17.78 -23.08
C TYR A 88 8.30 16.28 -22.81
N ALA A 89 9.26 15.93 -21.96
CA ALA A 89 9.39 14.59 -21.40
C ALA A 89 9.08 14.65 -19.90
N ILE A 90 8.07 13.91 -19.47
CA ILE A 90 7.58 13.91 -18.08
C ILE A 90 7.83 12.53 -17.50
N SER A 91 8.60 12.47 -16.41
CA SER A 91 8.95 11.25 -15.70
C SER A 91 8.17 11.16 -14.40
N ASN A 92 7.47 10.05 -14.19
CA ASN A 92 6.70 9.81 -12.97
C ASN A 92 6.67 8.33 -12.57
N PHE A 93 6.21 8.06 -11.35
CA PHE A 93 6.01 6.71 -10.83
C PHE A 93 4.51 6.40 -10.69
N ALA A 94 4.16 5.14 -10.96
CA ALA A 94 2.84 4.60 -10.66
C ALA A 94 2.95 3.17 -10.14
N GLY A 95 2.04 2.78 -9.24
CA GLY A 95 2.08 1.47 -8.61
C GLY A 95 1.77 0.32 -9.58
N GLY A 96 2.73 -0.57 -9.79
CA GLY A 96 2.60 -1.83 -10.55
C GLY A 96 2.36 -3.06 -9.66
N TYR A 97 2.47 -4.26 -10.24
CA TYR A 97 2.26 -5.51 -9.50
C TYR A 97 3.43 -5.82 -8.56
N GLY A 98 4.67 -5.63 -9.03
CA GLY A 98 5.91 -5.88 -8.31
C GLY A 98 6.47 -4.66 -7.59
N GLY A 99 5.79 -3.51 -7.65
CA GLY A 99 6.20 -2.23 -7.08
C GLY A 99 6.02 -1.10 -8.08
N ASP A 100 6.59 0.07 -7.79
CA ASP A 100 6.45 1.24 -8.66
C ASP A 100 7.13 1.04 -10.01
N VAL A 101 6.44 1.49 -11.06
CA VAL A 101 6.92 1.54 -12.43
C VAL A 101 7.27 2.98 -12.76
N ASN A 102 8.53 3.24 -13.10
CA ASN A 102 8.94 4.52 -13.64
C ASN A 102 8.55 4.60 -15.12
N VAL A 103 7.82 5.65 -15.49
CA VAL A 103 7.39 5.89 -16.86
C VAL A 103 7.84 7.28 -17.28
N VAL A 104 8.41 7.36 -18.48
CA VAL A 104 8.77 8.61 -19.12
C VAL A 104 7.85 8.81 -20.32
N THR A 105 7.00 9.84 -20.26
CA THR A 105 6.03 10.17 -21.30
C THR A 105 6.54 11.35 -22.11
N GLY A 106 6.79 11.16 -23.40
CA GLY A 106 7.12 12.24 -24.32
C GLY A 106 5.88 12.78 -25.01
N ILE A 107 5.68 14.09 -24.95
CA ILE A 107 4.52 14.80 -25.52
C ILE A 107 4.99 15.83 -26.54
N ASN A 108 4.39 15.82 -27.73
CA ASN A 108 4.61 16.81 -28.79
C ASN A 108 3.89 18.11 -28.45
N ALA A 109 4.64 19.21 -28.36
CA ALA A 109 4.09 20.54 -28.07
C ALA A 109 3.38 21.18 -29.27
N THR A 110 3.56 20.64 -30.47
CA THR A 110 3.00 21.18 -31.71
C THR A 110 1.55 20.76 -31.95
N ASP A 111 1.16 19.57 -31.50
CA ASP A 111 -0.16 18.98 -31.76
C ASP A 111 -0.82 18.33 -30.53
N ASN A 112 -0.22 18.43 -29.34
CA ASN A 112 -0.72 17.85 -28.09
C ASN A 112 -0.95 16.33 -28.21
N THR A 113 -0.04 15.63 -28.89
CA THR A 113 -0.06 14.17 -28.99
C THR A 113 1.13 13.55 -28.27
N ILE A 114 0.98 12.29 -27.84
CA ILE A 114 2.07 11.53 -27.25
C ILE A 114 3.07 11.14 -28.36
N ALA A 115 4.31 11.60 -28.25
CA ALA A 115 5.41 11.20 -29.13
C ALA A 115 5.83 9.74 -28.89
N GLY A 116 5.73 9.28 -27.64
CA GLY A 116 6.01 7.92 -27.22
C GLY A 116 6.21 7.83 -25.71
N ILE A 117 6.33 6.60 -25.21
CA ILE A 117 6.64 6.33 -23.80
C ILE A 117 7.91 5.46 -23.69
N SER A 118 8.62 5.59 -22.59
CA SER A 118 9.70 4.69 -22.20
C SER A 118 9.45 4.19 -20.78
N ILE A 119 9.71 2.90 -20.57
CA ILE A 119 9.69 2.31 -19.24
C ILE A 119 11.11 2.44 -18.65
N GLY A 120 11.19 2.97 -17.45
CA GLY A 120 12.42 3.10 -16.66
C GLY A 120 12.57 1.92 -15.69
N SER A 121 12.91 2.21 -14.44
CA SER A 121 13.02 1.16 -13.40
C SER A 121 11.65 0.58 -13.02
N HIS A 122 11.57 -0.75 -12.91
CA HIS A 122 10.42 -1.47 -12.34
C HIS A 122 10.86 -2.81 -11.73
N SER A 123 9.95 -3.47 -10.99
CA SER A 123 10.15 -4.80 -10.40
C SER A 123 9.07 -5.81 -10.80
N GLU A 124 8.37 -5.54 -11.91
CA GLU A 124 7.34 -6.43 -12.44
C GLU A 124 7.82 -7.88 -12.70
N THR A 125 6.88 -8.82 -12.67
CA THR A 125 7.20 -10.25 -12.83
C THR A 125 7.77 -10.53 -14.23
N PRO A 126 8.95 -11.20 -14.34
CA PRO A 126 9.53 -11.58 -15.62
C PRO A 126 8.59 -12.44 -16.48
N ASP A 127 8.63 -12.25 -17.80
CA ASP A 127 7.78 -12.88 -18.82
C ASP A 127 6.27 -12.59 -18.70
N LEU A 128 5.85 -11.70 -17.80
CA LEU A 128 4.46 -11.34 -17.57
C LEU A 128 4.27 -9.82 -17.55
N GLY A 129 4.73 -9.17 -16.47
CA GLY A 129 4.56 -7.74 -16.27
C GLY A 129 5.67 -6.89 -16.89
N ASP A 130 6.85 -7.46 -17.14
CA ASP A 130 7.94 -6.84 -17.91
C ASP A 130 7.58 -6.57 -19.38
N LYS A 131 6.52 -7.20 -19.91
CA LYS A 131 5.96 -6.92 -21.23
C LYS A 131 5.52 -5.46 -21.44
N ILE A 132 5.45 -4.67 -20.38
CA ILE A 132 5.29 -3.21 -20.50
C ILE A 132 6.45 -2.55 -21.24
N GLU A 133 7.63 -3.18 -21.32
CA GLU A 133 8.76 -2.71 -22.12
C GLU A 133 8.62 -3.01 -23.61
N ASP A 134 7.75 -3.96 -23.99
CA ASP A 134 7.66 -4.43 -25.37
C ASP A 134 7.18 -3.30 -26.30
N PRO A 135 7.82 -3.10 -27.47
CA PRO A 135 7.36 -2.15 -28.48
C PRO A 135 5.90 -2.37 -28.90
N SER A 136 5.44 -3.63 -28.90
CA SER A 136 4.04 -3.95 -29.23
C SER A 136 3.02 -3.33 -28.26
N PHE A 137 3.46 -2.98 -27.04
CA PHE A 137 2.68 -2.28 -26.03
C PHE A 137 2.98 -0.78 -26.04
N THR A 138 4.25 -0.38 -25.94
CA THR A 138 4.65 1.04 -25.84
C THR A 138 4.29 1.84 -27.10
N ASP A 139 4.36 1.24 -28.29
CA ASP A 139 3.97 1.90 -29.54
C ASP A 139 2.47 2.20 -29.61
N THR A 140 1.63 1.58 -28.78
CA THR A 140 0.19 1.86 -28.77
C THR A 140 -0.16 3.23 -28.19
N TYR A 141 0.77 3.85 -27.47
CA TYR A 141 0.64 5.21 -26.94
C TYR A 141 1.05 6.27 -27.97
N LYS A 142 1.79 5.92 -29.03
CA LYS A 142 2.28 6.88 -30.03
C LYS A 142 1.12 7.51 -30.82
N GLY A 143 1.13 8.83 -30.92
CA GLY A 143 0.11 9.62 -31.64
C GLY A 143 -1.23 9.73 -30.93
N LYS A 144 -1.35 9.23 -29.69
CA LYS A 144 -2.57 9.37 -28.90
C LYS A 144 -2.75 10.81 -28.42
N PRO A 145 -3.99 11.34 -28.39
CA PRO A 145 -4.24 12.69 -27.93
C PRO A 145 -3.98 12.80 -26.42
N THR A 146 -3.42 13.92 -25.95
CA THR A 146 -3.35 14.21 -24.51
C THR A 146 -4.63 14.82 -23.98
N THR A 147 -5.43 15.44 -24.84
CA THR A 147 -6.67 16.17 -24.52
C THR A 147 -7.86 15.28 -24.13
N GLU A 148 -7.70 13.96 -24.20
CA GLU A 148 -8.70 12.98 -23.78
C GLU A 148 -8.03 11.97 -22.86
N LYS A 149 -8.74 11.56 -21.80
CA LYS A 149 -8.25 10.51 -20.91
C LYS A 149 -8.11 9.20 -21.70
N LEU A 150 -6.93 8.61 -21.63
CA LEU A 150 -6.66 7.33 -22.27
C LEU A 150 -7.28 6.18 -21.47
N VAL A 151 -7.71 5.14 -22.18
CA VAL A 151 -8.29 3.93 -21.60
C VAL A 151 -7.58 2.69 -22.13
N ALA A 152 -7.23 1.76 -21.24
CA ALA A 152 -6.62 0.49 -21.65
C ALA A 152 -7.69 -0.55 -22.01
N VAL A 153 -7.56 -1.18 -23.18
CA VAL A 153 -8.46 -2.23 -23.67
C VAL A 153 -7.67 -3.37 -24.31
N GLY A 154 -8.26 -4.57 -24.36
CA GLY A 154 -7.59 -5.73 -24.94
C GLY A 154 -7.33 -5.65 -26.46
N SER A 155 -8.07 -4.80 -27.19
CA SER A 155 -7.89 -4.61 -28.64
C SER A 155 -8.24 -3.17 -29.03
N PRO A 156 -7.27 -2.24 -28.97
CA PRO A 156 -7.50 -0.83 -29.23
C PRO A 156 -8.00 -0.54 -30.64
N SER A 157 -9.05 0.27 -30.75
CA SER A 157 -9.67 0.68 -32.00
C SER A 157 -10.02 2.17 -32.04
N ALA A 158 -10.26 2.79 -30.88
CA ALA A 158 -10.54 4.21 -30.73
C ALA A 158 -9.27 5.06 -30.57
N ALA A 159 -9.43 6.38 -30.77
CA ALA A 159 -8.34 7.34 -30.68
C ALA A 159 -7.71 7.38 -29.28
N ASN A 160 -8.49 7.25 -28.21
CA ASN A 160 -8.03 7.27 -26.82
C ASN A 160 -7.82 5.87 -26.21
N GLU A 161 -7.91 4.79 -27.00
CA GLU A 161 -7.70 3.43 -26.52
C GLU A 161 -6.22 3.00 -26.67
N VAL A 162 -5.64 2.42 -25.62
CA VAL A 162 -4.28 1.84 -25.61
C VAL A 162 -4.32 0.36 -25.20
N GLN A 163 -3.25 -0.38 -25.49
CA GLN A 163 -3.25 -1.83 -25.28
C GLN A 163 -3.21 -2.19 -23.79
N GLN A 164 -4.14 -3.02 -23.34
CA GLN A 164 -4.05 -3.73 -22.06
C GLN A 164 -3.29 -5.04 -22.25
N ILE A 165 -2.42 -5.42 -21.31
CA ILE A 165 -1.71 -6.70 -21.36
C ILE A 165 -2.55 -7.75 -20.62
N SER A 166 -3.05 -8.75 -21.36
CA SER A 166 -3.79 -9.87 -20.76
C SER A 166 -2.88 -10.67 -19.83
N GLY A 167 -3.30 -10.88 -18.59
CA GLY A 167 -2.51 -11.55 -17.55
C GLY A 167 -1.50 -10.65 -16.82
N ALA A 168 -1.28 -9.42 -17.30
CA ALA A 168 -0.45 -8.40 -16.64
C ALA A 168 -1.19 -7.07 -16.53
N THR A 169 -2.45 -7.15 -16.11
CA THR A 169 -3.37 -6.01 -16.11
C THR A 169 -2.87 -4.90 -15.19
N ILE A 170 -2.48 -5.23 -13.94
CA ILE A 170 -1.96 -4.26 -12.97
C ILE A 170 -0.74 -3.50 -13.55
N SER A 171 0.22 -4.21 -14.14
CA SER A 171 1.40 -3.61 -14.79
C SER A 171 1.02 -2.65 -15.92
N SER A 172 0.11 -3.06 -16.82
CA SER A 172 -0.32 -2.20 -17.92
C SER A 172 -1.15 -0.99 -17.48
N PHE A 173 -1.91 -1.11 -16.38
CA PHE A 173 -2.66 -0.01 -15.79
C PHE A 173 -1.75 0.98 -15.06
N ALA A 174 -0.67 0.52 -14.42
CA ALA A 174 0.33 1.42 -13.84
C ALA A 174 0.89 2.38 -14.89
N VAL A 175 1.24 1.86 -16.07
CA VAL A 175 1.68 2.69 -17.20
C VAL A 175 0.58 3.64 -17.68
N LEU A 176 -0.66 3.17 -17.81
CA LEU A 176 -1.79 4.01 -18.18
C LEU A 176 -1.99 5.19 -17.22
N THR A 177 -1.94 4.92 -15.91
CA THR A 177 -2.06 5.94 -14.85
C THR A 177 -0.94 6.96 -14.99
N ALA A 178 0.31 6.51 -15.07
CA ALA A 178 1.45 7.40 -15.20
C ALA A 178 1.34 8.31 -16.44
N VAL A 179 0.92 7.77 -17.57
CA VAL A 179 0.74 8.54 -18.81
C VAL A 179 -0.42 9.54 -18.70
N ASN A 180 -1.55 9.15 -18.09
CA ASN A 180 -2.67 10.06 -17.91
C ASN A 180 -2.33 11.21 -16.95
N ASP A 181 -1.58 10.95 -15.89
CA ASP A 181 -1.08 11.98 -14.96
C ASP A 181 -0.11 12.94 -15.68
N ALA A 182 0.78 12.41 -16.52
CA ALA A 182 1.67 13.22 -17.34
C ALA A 182 0.90 14.09 -18.34
N ASN A 183 -0.17 13.56 -18.96
CA ASN A 183 -1.03 14.32 -19.87
C ASN A 183 -1.75 15.47 -19.14
N ASP A 184 -2.32 15.21 -17.96
CA ASP A 184 -3.02 16.24 -17.18
C ASP A 184 -2.07 17.35 -16.73
N ALA A 185 -0.89 16.99 -16.19
CA ALA A 185 0.14 17.96 -15.83
C ALA A 185 0.62 18.77 -17.04
N TYR A 186 0.85 18.12 -18.18
CA TYR A 186 1.23 18.79 -19.42
C TYR A 186 0.20 19.85 -19.82
N LEU A 187 -1.07 19.44 -19.91
CA LEU A 187 -2.14 20.35 -20.33
C LEU A 187 -2.31 21.51 -19.35
N ARG A 188 -2.28 21.24 -18.02
CA ARG A 188 -2.50 22.26 -17.00
C ARG A 188 -1.38 23.30 -16.92
N TYR A 189 -0.13 22.89 -17.04
CA TYR A 189 1.03 23.75 -16.70
C TYR A 189 1.87 24.19 -17.90
N PHE A 190 1.68 23.58 -19.07
CA PHE A 190 2.50 23.83 -20.26
C PHE A 190 1.67 24.18 -21.51
N THR A 191 0.35 24.28 -21.37
CA THR A 191 -0.54 24.74 -22.44
C THR A 191 -1.53 25.78 -21.92
N ASP A 192 -2.16 26.52 -22.84
CA ASP A 192 -3.28 27.41 -22.54
C ASP A 192 -4.65 26.70 -22.63
N ILE A 193 -4.67 25.36 -22.70
CA ILE A 193 -5.91 24.58 -22.78
C ILE A 193 -6.57 24.57 -21.41
N GLU A 194 -7.82 25.01 -21.33
CA GLU A 194 -8.64 24.84 -20.13
C GLU A 194 -8.87 23.35 -19.89
N VAL A 195 -8.16 22.83 -18.89
CA VAL A 195 -8.45 21.52 -18.28
C VAL A 195 -9.50 21.69 -17.19
N ALA A 196 -10.28 20.63 -16.96
CA ALA A 196 -11.14 20.59 -15.78
C ALA A 196 -10.28 20.84 -14.53
N PRO A 197 -10.78 21.62 -13.55
CA PRO A 197 -10.08 21.76 -12.28
C PRO A 197 -9.88 20.36 -11.68
N ILE A 198 -8.72 20.12 -11.04
CA ILE A 198 -8.65 19.04 -10.07
C ILE A 198 -9.62 19.44 -8.98
N VAL A 199 -10.79 18.84 -9.02
CA VAL A 199 -11.64 18.82 -7.86
C VAL A 199 -10.99 17.80 -6.96
N GLU A 200 -10.26 18.26 -5.95
CA GLU A 200 -10.06 17.44 -4.76
C GLU A 200 -11.48 17.14 -4.29
N GLU A 201 -11.92 15.92 -4.58
CA GLU A 201 -13.23 15.45 -4.16
C GLU A 201 -13.25 15.59 -2.64
N THR A 202 -14.10 16.48 -2.12
CA THR A 202 -14.23 16.61 -0.66
C THR A 202 -14.69 15.28 -0.10
N GLU A 203 -14.39 15.00 1.17
CA GLU A 203 -14.81 13.75 1.81
C GLU A 203 -16.33 13.52 1.70
N GLU A 204 -17.12 14.60 1.79
CA GLU A 204 -18.57 14.57 1.60
C GLU A 204 -18.94 14.22 0.14
N GLU A 205 -18.34 14.86 -0.85
CA GLU A 205 -18.59 14.55 -2.27
C GLU A 205 -18.17 13.12 -2.64
N LYS A 206 -17.05 12.65 -2.09
CA LYS A 206 -16.55 11.28 -2.28
C LYS A 206 -17.51 10.29 -1.71
N GLN A 207 -17.96 10.53 -0.48
CA GLN A 207 -18.95 9.67 0.15
C GLN A 207 -20.26 9.64 -0.64
N GLU A 208 -20.78 10.79 -1.08
CA GLU A 208 -21.98 10.85 -1.93
C GLU A 208 -21.81 10.08 -3.25
N ARG A 209 -20.66 10.23 -3.92
CA ARG A 209 -20.35 9.45 -5.12
C ARG A 209 -20.35 7.96 -4.82
N LEU A 210 -19.63 7.50 -3.80
CA LEU A 210 -19.55 6.09 -3.43
C LEU A 210 -20.94 5.51 -3.08
N ILE A 211 -21.78 6.28 -2.38
CA ILE A 211 -23.18 5.91 -2.09
C ILE A 211 -23.97 5.73 -3.40
N SER A 212 -23.85 6.69 -4.32
CA SER A 212 -24.57 6.64 -5.61
C SER A 212 -24.13 5.47 -6.50
N GLU A 213 -22.86 5.07 -6.43
CA GLU A 213 -22.34 3.91 -7.17
C GLU A 213 -22.91 2.58 -6.67
N LEU A 214 -23.28 2.48 -5.39
CA LEU A 214 -23.92 1.29 -4.82
C LEU A 214 -25.37 1.14 -5.29
N PHE A 215 -26.08 2.23 -5.57
CA PHE A 215 -27.44 2.21 -6.10
C PHE A 215 -27.62 3.22 -7.25
N PRO A 216 -27.13 2.91 -8.46
CA PRO A 216 -27.17 3.85 -9.58
C PRO A 216 -28.59 4.25 -10.04
N GLU A 217 -29.59 3.44 -9.70
CA GLU A 217 -30.99 3.68 -10.03
C GLU A 217 -31.73 4.53 -8.97
N ALA A 218 -31.10 4.81 -7.83
CA ALA A 218 -31.69 5.62 -6.78
C ALA A 218 -31.71 7.11 -7.16
N ASP A 219 -32.83 7.78 -6.89
CA ASP A 219 -33.00 9.23 -7.01
C ASP A 219 -33.03 9.94 -5.65
N GLU A 220 -33.06 9.19 -4.55
CA GLU A 220 -33.10 9.69 -3.17
C GLU A 220 -32.35 8.76 -2.22
N PHE A 221 -31.49 9.33 -1.37
CA PHE A 221 -30.88 8.66 -0.22
C PHE A 221 -31.34 9.34 1.06
N THR A 222 -31.91 8.59 2.01
CA THR A 222 -32.42 9.14 3.28
C THR A 222 -31.73 8.48 4.46
N GLU A 223 -31.07 9.27 5.32
CA GLU A 223 -30.52 8.76 6.59
C GLU A 223 -31.65 8.46 7.56
N ILE A 224 -31.77 7.18 7.94
CA ILE A 224 -32.80 6.70 8.86
C ILE A 224 -32.24 6.47 10.26
N GLU A 225 -30.94 6.25 10.36
CA GLU A 225 -30.17 6.08 11.59
C GLU A 225 -28.70 6.40 11.27
N GLU A 226 -27.90 6.68 12.30
CA GLU A 226 -26.47 6.93 12.15
C GLU A 226 -25.83 5.81 11.33
N ASN A 227 -25.15 6.19 10.24
CA ASN A 227 -24.49 5.29 9.28
C ASN A 227 -25.42 4.36 8.47
N ILE A 228 -26.73 4.61 8.45
CA ILE A 228 -27.71 3.82 7.68
C ILE A 228 -28.58 4.72 6.79
N LEU A 229 -28.47 4.51 5.48
CA LEU A 229 -29.23 5.22 4.45
C LEU A 229 -30.21 4.27 3.74
N GLU A 230 -31.43 4.73 3.49
CA GLU A 230 -32.36 4.11 2.53
C GLU A 230 -32.07 4.64 1.12
N ALA A 231 -31.93 3.75 0.14
CA ALA A 231 -31.84 4.11 -1.27
C ALA A 231 -33.21 3.91 -1.95
N LYS A 232 -33.76 4.97 -2.55
CA LYS A 232 -35.09 4.96 -3.18
C LYS A 232 -35.03 5.42 -4.64
N SER A 233 -35.95 4.90 -5.45
CA SER A 233 -36.19 5.35 -6.83
C SER A 233 -37.68 5.58 -7.05
N GLY A 234 -38.08 6.82 -7.33
CA GLY A 234 -39.49 7.20 -7.48
C GLY A 234 -40.34 6.89 -6.24
N GLY A 235 -39.73 6.92 -5.05
CA GLY A 235 -40.35 6.57 -3.77
C GLY A 235 -40.41 5.07 -3.45
N ASN A 236 -39.92 4.19 -4.32
CA ASN A 236 -39.79 2.76 -4.02
C ASN A 236 -38.43 2.48 -3.38
N LEU A 237 -38.42 1.73 -2.28
CA LEU A 237 -37.18 1.29 -1.62
C LEU A 237 -36.45 0.26 -2.49
N LEU A 238 -35.20 0.56 -2.84
CA LEU A 238 -34.30 -0.34 -3.56
C LEU A 238 -33.44 -1.16 -2.60
N GLY A 239 -33.03 -0.55 -1.49
CA GLY A 239 -32.17 -1.19 -0.50
C GLY A 239 -31.66 -0.20 0.53
N TYR A 240 -30.60 -0.62 1.24
CA TYR A 240 -29.94 0.13 2.29
C TYR A 240 -28.45 0.28 1.98
N VAL A 241 -27.86 1.42 2.33
CA VAL A 241 -26.41 1.60 2.41
C VAL A 241 -26.06 1.69 3.88
N ILE A 242 -25.23 0.76 4.35
CA ILE A 242 -24.77 0.70 5.74
C ILE A 242 -23.27 0.96 5.75
N MET A 243 -22.86 1.97 6.50
CA MET A 243 -21.44 2.30 6.71
C MET A 243 -20.95 1.66 8.01
N THR A 244 -19.85 0.93 7.90
CA THR A 244 -19.20 0.23 9.02
C THR A 244 -17.69 0.41 8.91
N THR A 245 -16.99 0.41 10.04
CA THR A 245 -15.55 0.64 10.07
C THR A 245 -14.85 -0.50 10.78
N SER A 246 -13.75 -0.98 10.21
CA SER A 246 -12.86 -1.95 10.88
C SER A 246 -11.42 -1.45 10.86
N LYS A 247 -10.62 -1.91 11.82
CA LYS A 247 -9.18 -1.60 11.88
C LYS A 247 -8.43 -2.41 10.83
N GLY A 248 -7.84 -1.72 9.86
CA GLY A 248 -6.87 -2.22 8.88
C GLY A 248 -5.43 -2.00 9.35
N TYR A 249 -4.48 -2.07 8.42
CA TYR A 249 -3.06 -1.96 8.73
C TYR A 249 -2.63 -0.51 8.98
N GLY A 250 -3.09 0.42 8.16
CA GLY A 250 -2.76 1.84 8.21
C GLY A 250 -3.74 2.67 9.05
N GLY A 251 -4.87 2.08 9.46
CA GLY A 251 -5.82 2.73 10.37
C GLY A 251 -7.23 2.16 10.21
N GLU A 252 -8.22 3.03 10.39
CA GLU A 252 -9.61 2.68 10.15
C GLU A 252 -9.91 2.52 8.66
N VAL A 253 -10.68 1.49 8.33
CA VAL A 253 -11.16 1.17 6.98
C VAL A 253 -12.69 1.29 6.99
N PRO A 254 -13.24 2.46 6.63
CA PRO A 254 -14.67 2.63 6.47
C PRO A 254 -15.13 1.95 5.18
N VAL A 255 -16.19 1.15 5.28
CA VAL A 255 -16.80 0.43 4.16
C VAL A 255 -18.28 0.74 4.11
N LEU A 256 -18.73 1.24 2.96
CA LEU A 256 -20.13 1.37 2.60
C LEU A 256 -20.59 0.07 1.94
N THR A 257 -21.57 -0.59 2.54
CA THR A 257 -22.14 -1.84 2.04
C THR A 257 -23.56 -1.59 1.55
N GLY A 258 -23.79 -1.81 0.26
CA GLY A 258 -25.13 -1.71 -0.33
C GLY A 258 -25.84 -3.06 -0.26
N ILE A 259 -27.05 -3.10 0.31
CA ILE A 259 -27.85 -4.32 0.47
C ILE A 259 -29.24 -4.10 -0.13
N ASN A 260 -29.58 -4.90 -1.14
CA ASN A 260 -30.87 -4.85 -1.82
C ASN A 260 -32.00 -5.33 -0.90
N VAL A 261 -33.24 -4.92 -1.20
CA VAL A 261 -34.45 -5.40 -0.49
C VAL A 261 -34.65 -6.92 -0.57
N ASP A 262 -34.02 -7.60 -1.53
CA ASP A 262 -34.06 -9.06 -1.65
C ASP A 262 -33.00 -9.79 -0.80
N GLY A 263 -32.18 -9.05 -0.05
CA GLY A 263 -31.14 -9.59 0.82
C GLY A 263 -29.85 -9.97 0.08
N THR A 264 -29.63 -9.49 -1.15
CA THR A 264 -28.34 -9.59 -1.84
C THR A 264 -27.52 -8.31 -1.69
N LEU A 265 -26.20 -8.41 -1.73
CA LEU A 265 -25.32 -7.25 -1.76
C LEU A 265 -25.37 -6.60 -3.15
N SER A 266 -25.65 -5.31 -3.21
CA SER A 266 -25.44 -4.51 -4.42
C SER A 266 -23.94 -4.35 -4.71
N GLY A 267 -23.14 -4.28 -3.64
CA GLY A 267 -21.69 -4.17 -3.69
C GLY A 267 -21.14 -3.50 -2.45
N ILE A 268 -19.84 -3.19 -2.48
CA ILE A 268 -19.19 -2.42 -1.42
C ILE A 268 -18.41 -1.26 -2.02
N ARG A 269 -18.18 -0.22 -1.22
CA ARG A 269 -17.22 0.85 -1.50
C ARG A 269 -16.40 1.13 -0.26
N VAL A 270 -15.09 1.28 -0.44
CA VAL A 270 -14.20 1.65 0.65
C VAL A 270 -14.11 3.17 0.66
N GLY A 271 -14.42 3.77 1.80
CA GLY A 271 -14.29 5.20 2.02
C GLY A 271 -12.83 5.62 2.17
N THR A 272 -12.62 6.85 2.61
CA THR A 272 -11.27 7.34 2.86
C THR A 272 -10.62 6.57 4.01
N ASN A 273 -9.42 6.06 3.75
CA ASN A 273 -8.66 5.24 4.66
C ASN A 273 -7.18 5.64 4.57
N SER A 274 -6.38 5.14 5.52
CA SER A 274 -4.94 5.40 5.59
C SER A 274 -4.11 4.14 5.29
N GLU A 275 -4.68 3.16 4.59
CA GLU A 275 -3.98 1.93 4.25
C GLU A 275 -2.75 2.21 3.37
N THR A 276 -1.78 1.30 3.36
CA THR A 276 -0.53 1.50 2.63
C THR A 276 -0.78 1.72 1.12
N PRO A 277 -0.36 2.87 0.53
CA PRO A 277 -0.52 3.14 -0.89
C PRO A 277 0.09 2.04 -1.76
N GLY A 278 -0.60 1.64 -2.83
CA GLY A 278 -0.15 0.59 -3.76
C GLY A 278 -0.25 -0.85 -3.25
N LEU A 279 -0.64 -1.05 -2.00
CA LEU A 279 -0.81 -2.38 -1.40
C LEU A 279 -2.14 -2.53 -0.68
N GLY A 280 -2.31 -1.86 0.46
CA GLY A 280 -3.53 -1.92 1.26
C GLY A 280 -4.71 -1.23 0.59
N THR A 281 -4.45 -0.13 -0.13
CA THR A 281 -5.44 0.62 -0.94
C THR A 281 -6.04 -0.18 -2.09
N LYS A 282 -5.51 -1.37 -2.41
CA LYS A 282 -6.11 -2.29 -3.40
C LYS A 282 -7.52 -2.74 -3.02
N ILE A 283 -7.91 -2.61 -1.75
CA ILE A 283 -9.29 -2.83 -1.30
C ILE A 283 -10.30 -1.82 -1.89
N GLU A 284 -9.84 -0.68 -2.42
CA GLU A 284 -10.67 0.32 -3.10
C GLU A 284 -10.96 -0.08 -4.55
N GLU A 285 -10.13 -0.93 -5.15
CA GLU A 285 -10.21 -1.27 -6.56
C GLU A 285 -11.48 -2.07 -6.88
N ALA A 286 -12.07 -1.81 -8.05
CA ALA A 286 -13.22 -2.56 -8.59
C ALA A 286 -12.95 -4.08 -8.63
N ALA A 287 -11.70 -4.48 -8.91
CA ALA A 287 -11.29 -5.88 -8.92
C ALA A 287 -11.55 -6.61 -7.58
N PHE A 288 -11.55 -5.89 -6.45
CA PHE A 288 -11.91 -6.42 -5.14
C PHE A 288 -13.36 -6.09 -4.78
N THR A 289 -13.77 -4.83 -4.88
CA THR A 289 -15.09 -4.37 -4.42
C THR A 289 -16.26 -4.99 -5.20
N ASP A 290 -16.09 -5.25 -6.50
CA ASP A 290 -17.14 -5.86 -7.33
C ASP A 290 -17.33 -7.35 -7.02
N THR A 291 -16.39 -7.99 -6.30
CA THR A 291 -16.53 -9.41 -5.93
C THR A 291 -17.65 -9.66 -4.93
N PHE A 292 -18.10 -8.61 -4.24
CA PHE A 292 -19.18 -8.69 -3.25
C PHE A 292 -20.57 -8.65 -3.88
N ALA A 293 -20.71 -8.06 -5.07
CA ALA A 293 -21.99 -7.89 -5.73
C ALA A 293 -22.68 -9.25 -5.99
N GLY A 294 -23.97 -9.32 -5.67
CA GLY A 294 -24.80 -10.52 -5.81
C GLY A 294 -24.62 -11.57 -4.73
N LYS A 295 -23.68 -11.41 -3.79
CA LYS A 295 -23.58 -12.32 -2.63
C LYS A 295 -24.76 -12.14 -1.69
N ALA A 296 -25.16 -13.20 -1.01
CA ALA A 296 -26.25 -13.12 -0.03
C ALA A 296 -25.77 -12.37 1.22
N ALA A 297 -26.57 -11.43 1.71
CA ALA A 297 -26.40 -10.78 3.01
C ALA A 297 -26.85 -11.70 4.15
N THR A 298 -26.50 -12.99 4.11
CA THR A 298 -26.90 -13.99 5.10
C THR A 298 -25.69 -14.77 5.58
N GLY A 299 -25.31 -14.56 6.84
CA GLY A 299 -24.11 -15.15 7.43
C GLY A 299 -22.81 -14.50 6.97
N ASP A 300 -21.69 -15.01 7.48
CA ASP A 300 -20.38 -14.38 7.28
C ASP A 300 -19.75 -14.71 5.93
N LEU A 301 -19.20 -13.67 5.30
CA LEU A 301 -18.26 -13.77 4.20
C LEU A 301 -16.85 -14.07 4.71
N LYS A 302 -16.08 -14.82 3.91
CA LYS A 302 -14.71 -15.22 4.24
C LYS A 302 -13.74 -14.78 3.15
N ALA A 303 -12.67 -14.09 3.55
CA ALA A 303 -11.55 -13.81 2.67
C ALA A 303 -10.71 -15.09 2.49
N VAL A 304 -10.55 -15.55 1.25
CA VAL A 304 -9.73 -16.72 0.92
C VAL A 304 -8.89 -16.48 -0.34
N ALA A 305 -7.75 -17.16 -0.46
CA ALA A 305 -6.85 -16.97 -1.59
C ALA A 305 -7.43 -17.44 -2.94
N SER A 306 -8.45 -18.30 -2.94
CA SER A 306 -9.11 -18.78 -4.16
C SER A 306 -10.57 -19.12 -3.85
N PRO A 307 -11.49 -18.16 -4.00
CA PRO A 307 -12.91 -18.36 -3.72
C PRO A 307 -13.51 -19.46 -4.57
N SER A 308 -14.25 -20.36 -3.92
CA SER A 308 -14.96 -21.47 -4.53
C SER A 308 -16.40 -21.59 -4.03
N ALA A 309 -16.72 -20.96 -2.90
CA ALA A 309 -18.06 -20.90 -2.33
C ALA A 309 -18.71 -19.50 -2.49
N GLU A 310 -20.04 -19.46 -2.40
CA GLU A 310 -20.81 -18.22 -2.54
C GLU A 310 -20.50 -17.20 -1.43
N ASN A 311 -20.13 -17.67 -0.24
CA ASN A 311 -19.74 -16.82 0.90
C ASN A 311 -18.22 -16.55 0.97
N GLU A 312 -17.47 -16.80 -0.10
CA GLU A 312 -16.04 -16.52 -0.16
C GLU A 312 -15.73 -15.32 -1.08
N VAL A 313 -14.83 -14.45 -0.64
CA VAL A 313 -14.27 -13.32 -1.41
C VAL A 313 -12.76 -13.47 -1.55
N GLN A 314 -12.21 -12.91 -2.61
CA GLN A 314 -10.78 -13.03 -2.91
C GLN A 314 -9.95 -12.24 -1.90
N MET A 315 -9.04 -12.91 -1.22
CA MET A 315 -8.01 -12.27 -0.41
C MET A 315 -6.95 -11.62 -1.31
N ILE A 316 -6.61 -10.36 -1.05
CA ILE A 316 -5.58 -9.65 -1.80
C ILE A 316 -4.20 -10.05 -1.26
N SER A 317 -3.38 -10.68 -2.11
CA SER A 317 -2.02 -11.06 -1.74
C SER A 317 -1.19 -9.83 -1.38
N GLY A 318 -0.56 -9.87 -0.21
CA GLY A 318 0.24 -8.76 0.33
C GLY A 318 -0.57 -7.69 1.06
N ALA A 319 -1.90 -7.71 1.00
CA ALA A 319 -2.79 -6.78 1.70
C ALA A 319 -3.81 -7.54 2.58
N THR A 320 -3.35 -8.57 3.28
CA THR A 320 -4.23 -9.49 4.04
C THR A 320 -4.95 -8.79 5.18
N VAL A 321 -4.26 -7.95 5.95
CA VAL A 321 -4.85 -7.18 7.06
C VAL A 321 -5.91 -6.19 6.55
N SER A 322 -5.61 -5.45 5.48
CA SER A 322 -6.56 -4.54 4.84
C SER A 322 -7.78 -5.28 4.29
N THR A 323 -7.57 -6.45 3.67
CA THR A 323 -8.64 -7.29 3.13
C THR A 323 -9.53 -7.83 4.24
N GLU A 324 -8.95 -8.33 5.33
CA GLU A 324 -9.69 -8.82 6.49
C GLU A 324 -10.50 -7.71 7.16
N ALA A 325 -9.93 -6.50 7.26
CA ALA A 325 -10.65 -5.34 7.77
C ALA A 325 -11.88 -5.01 6.90
N ALA A 326 -11.72 -4.96 5.57
CA ALA A 326 -12.84 -4.72 4.67
C ALA A 326 -13.92 -5.80 4.80
N VAL A 327 -13.55 -7.08 4.83
CA VAL A 327 -14.51 -8.19 4.99
C VAL A 327 -15.20 -8.17 6.34
N LYS A 328 -14.48 -7.82 7.41
CA LYS A 328 -15.06 -7.70 8.75
C LYS A 328 -16.11 -6.58 8.80
N ALA A 329 -15.82 -5.42 8.22
CA ALA A 329 -16.78 -4.32 8.11
C ALA A 329 -18.04 -4.76 7.32
N VAL A 330 -17.87 -5.47 6.19
CA VAL A 330 -19.02 -5.99 5.42
C VAL A 330 -19.87 -6.98 6.24
N ASN A 331 -19.24 -7.88 6.99
CA ASN A 331 -19.96 -8.83 7.84
C ASN A 331 -20.74 -8.12 8.96
N GLU A 332 -20.18 -7.04 9.51
CA GLU A 332 -20.87 -6.19 10.46
C GLU A 332 -22.10 -5.51 9.83
N ALA A 333 -21.97 -4.96 8.62
CA ALA A 333 -23.08 -4.38 7.88
C ALA A 333 -24.18 -5.41 7.56
N ILE A 334 -23.80 -6.63 7.19
CA ILE A 334 -24.73 -7.76 7.00
C ILE A 334 -25.47 -8.07 8.30
N ASN A 335 -24.78 -8.08 9.45
CA ASN A 335 -25.42 -8.33 10.74
C ASN A 335 -26.44 -7.24 11.08
N ILE A 336 -26.05 -5.97 10.96
CA ILE A 336 -26.93 -4.82 11.18
C ILE A 336 -28.19 -4.96 10.32
N TYR A 337 -28.02 -5.32 9.04
CA TYR A 337 -29.14 -5.54 8.14
C TYR A 337 -30.07 -6.65 8.58
N GLN A 338 -29.52 -7.80 8.97
CA GLN A 338 -30.31 -8.93 9.44
C GLN A 338 -31.06 -8.63 10.75
N VAL A 339 -30.43 -7.94 11.69
CA VAL A 339 -31.08 -7.62 12.98
C VAL A 339 -32.18 -6.57 12.82
N LYS A 340 -31.98 -5.58 11.93
CA LYS A 340 -32.89 -4.42 11.83
C LYS A 340 -33.96 -4.54 10.75
N PHE A 341 -33.65 -5.19 9.63
CA PHE A 341 -34.49 -5.14 8.42
C PHE A 341 -35.03 -6.51 7.99
N THR A 342 -34.67 -7.59 8.70
CA THR A 342 -35.28 -8.91 8.48
C THR A 342 -35.95 -9.40 9.76
N ASP A 343 -36.95 -10.28 9.63
CA ASP A 343 -37.56 -10.99 10.77
C ASP A 343 -36.69 -12.17 11.26
N ALA A 344 -35.39 -12.18 10.91
CA ALA A 344 -34.51 -13.26 11.27
C ALA A 344 -34.17 -13.17 12.77
N ASP A 345 -34.43 -14.25 13.50
CA ASP A 345 -33.84 -14.51 14.82
C ASP A 345 -32.32 -14.72 14.64
N VAL A 346 -31.59 -13.65 14.36
CA VAL A 346 -30.14 -13.63 14.39
C VAL A 346 -29.77 -13.23 15.81
N GLU A 347 -28.98 -14.06 16.49
CA GLU A 347 -28.38 -13.64 17.75
C GLU A 347 -27.61 -12.35 17.46
N PRO A 348 -27.95 -11.21 18.12
CA PRO A 348 -27.21 -9.99 17.92
C PRO A 348 -25.75 -10.30 18.23
N ILE A 349 -24.83 -9.92 17.32
CA ILE A 349 -23.43 -9.86 17.69
C ILE A 349 -23.36 -8.72 18.69
N VAL A 350 -23.36 -9.09 19.97
CA VAL A 350 -22.95 -8.19 21.03
C VAL A 350 -21.53 -7.79 20.65
N GLU A 351 -21.30 -6.49 20.45
CA GLU A 351 -19.96 -5.93 20.39
C GLU A 351 -19.21 -6.56 21.57
N GLU A 352 -18.20 -7.42 21.32
CA GLU A 352 -17.39 -7.94 22.42
C GLU A 352 -16.83 -6.70 23.11
N THR A 353 -17.37 -6.39 24.29
CA THR A 353 -16.96 -5.22 25.06
C THR A 353 -15.47 -5.34 25.30
N GLU A 354 -14.78 -4.21 25.49
CA GLU A 354 -13.34 -4.27 25.76
C GLU A 354 -13.02 -5.12 27.00
N GLU A 355 -13.97 -5.21 27.94
CA GLU A 355 -13.93 -6.15 29.06
C GLU A 355 -14.07 -7.63 28.63
N GLU A 356 -14.96 -7.97 27.69
CA GLU A 356 -15.11 -9.33 27.16
C GLU A 356 -13.91 -9.77 26.31
N LYS A 357 -13.34 -8.86 25.49
CA LYS A 357 -12.10 -9.13 24.75
C LYS A 357 -10.95 -9.41 25.70
N GLN A 358 -10.80 -8.58 26.73
CA GLN A 358 -9.80 -8.77 27.77
C GLN A 358 -10.05 -10.09 28.53
N ALA A 359 -11.28 -10.38 28.92
CA ALA A 359 -11.62 -11.64 29.60
C ALA A 359 -11.28 -12.87 28.75
N LYS A 360 -11.52 -12.81 27.43
CA LYS A 360 -11.16 -13.87 26.48
C LYS A 360 -9.65 -14.05 26.36
N LEU A 361 -8.88 -12.97 26.26
CA LEU A 361 -7.42 -13.01 26.23
C LEU A 361 -6.82 -13.63 27.51
N LEU A 362 -7.36 -13.25 28.68
CA LEU A 362 -6.94 -13.83 29.96
C LEU A 362 -7.35 -15.31 30.06
N GLY A 363 -8.53 -15.65 29.56
CA GLY A 363 -9.04 -17.03 29.47
C GLY A 363 -8.20 -17.94 28.57
N GLU A 364 -7.55 -17.42 27.53
CA GLU A 364 -6.63 -18.22 26.72
C GLU A 364 -5.36 -18.63 27.49
N LEU A 365 -4.90 -17.78 28.42
CA LEU A 365 -3.78 -18.09 29.31
C LEU A 365 -4.19 -19.01 30.46
N PHE A 366 -5.44 -18.94 30.91
CA PHE A 366 -6.02 -19.82 31.94
C PHE A 366 -7.44 -20.27 31.56
N PRO A 367 -7.59 -21.32 30.73
CA PRO A 367 -8.89 -21.75 30.22
C PRO A 367 -9.87 -22.23 31.30
N ASP A 368 -9.33 -22.71 32.43
CA ASP A 368 -10.12 -23.21 33.55
C ASP A 368 -10.49 -22.13 34.58
N ALA A 369 -10.01 -20.89 34.42
CA ALA A 369 -10.31 -19.80 35.36
C ALA A 369 -11.72 -19.22 35.13
N ASP A 370 -12.45 -18.99 36.23
CA ASP A 370 -13.75 -18.31 36.25
C ASP A 370 -13.68 -16.89 36.85
N GLU A 371 -12.55 -16.51 37.43
CA GLU A 371 -12.33 -15.19 38.04
C GLU A 371 -10.87 -14.71 37.83
N PHE A 372 -10.72 -13.44 37.44
CA PHE A 372 -9.42 -12.76 37.38
C PHE A 372 -9.42 -11.56 38.35
N THR A 373 -8.58 -11.58 39.38
CA THR A 373 -8.51 -10.51 40.40
C THR A 373 -7.22 -9.70 40.23
N GLU A 374 -7.31 -8.37 40.14
CA GLU A 374 -6.12 -7.50 40.12
C GLU A 374 -5.44 -7.46 41.50
N VAL A 375 -4.13 -7.74 41.52
CA VAL A 375 -3.28 -7.66 42.72
C VAL A 375 -2.54 -6.34 42.76
N ASN A 376 -1.98 -5.93 41.62
CA ASN A 376 -1.32 -4.66 41.39
C ASN A 376 -1.33 -4.32 39.88
N GLU A 377 -0.73 -3.20 39.50
CA GLU A 377 -0.76 -2.67 38.12
C GLU A 377 -0.28 -3.68 37.06
N ASN A 378 0.58 -4.64 37.43
CA ASN A 378 1.20 -5.60 36.52
C ASN A 378 0.77 -7.05 36.78
N VAL A 379 -0.02 -7.35 37.82
CA VAL A 379 -0.30 -8.73 38.25
C VAL A 379 -1.78 -8.95 38.51
N LYS A 380 -2.33 -9.99 37.88
CA LYS A 380 -3.67 -10.51 38.14
C LYS A 380 -3.60 -11.97 38.62
N GLU A 381 -4.40 -12.34 39.59
CA GLU A 381 -4.65 -13.74 39.99
C GLU A 381 -5.69 -14.37 39.08
N ALA A 382 -5.47 -15.59 38.61
CA ALA A 382 -6.45 -16.41 37.91
C ALA A 382 -6.98 -17.48 38.87
N LYS A 383 -8.30 -17.54 39.07
CA LYS A 383 -8.96 -18.46 40.01
C LYS A 383 -10.04 -19.28 39.34
N ALA A 384 -10.27 -20.48 39.86
CA ALA A 384 -11.40 -21.34 39.51
C ALA A 384 -12.13 -21.75 40.79
N GLY A 385 -13.41 -21.37 40.94
CA GLY A 385 -14.19 -21.67 42.15
C GLY A 385 -13.54 -21.16 43.45
N GLY A 386 -12.74 -20.09 43.36
CA GLY A 386 -11.98 -19.51 44.48
C GLY A 386 -10.62 -20.16 44.77
N GLU A 387 -10.21 -21.18 44.03
CA GLU A 387 -8.85 -21.76 44.09
C GLU A 387 -7.91 -21.02 43.12
N LEU A 388 -6.73 -20.63 43.60
CA LEU A 388 -5.72 -19.95 42.79
C LEU A 388 -5.07 -20.94 41.81
N LEU A 389 -5.23 -20.69 40.51
CA LEU A 389 -4.58 -21.47 39.44
C LEU A 389 -3.21 -20.91 39.04
N GLY A 390 -3.04 -19.59 39.16
CA GLY A 390 -1.80 -18.91 38.79
C GLY A 390 -1.95 -17.41 38.70
N TYR A 391 -0.99 -16.77 38.06
CA TYR A 391 -0.93 -15.33 37.87
C TYR A 391 -0.78 -14.99 36.38
N ILE A 392 -1.39 -13.89 35.97
CA ILE A 392 -1.14 -13.24 34.69
C ILE A 392 -0.34 -11.98 34.97
N ILE A 393 0.83 -11.88 34.35
CA ILE A 393 1.78 -10.80 34.58
C ILE A 393 1.95 -10.01 33.30
N SER A 394 1.75 -8.70 33.39
CA SER A 394 1.86 -7.74 32.28
C SER A 394 3.23 -7.08 32.33
N THR A 395 4.02 -7.27 31.28
CA THR A 395 5.34 -6.66 31.13
C THR A 395 5.48 -6.06 29.73
N SER A 396 6.52 -5.25 29.51
CA SER A 396 6.79 -4.70 28.20
C SER A 396 8.30 -4.55 27.99
N SER A 397 8.76 -4.76 26.76
CA SER A 397 10.15 -4.50 26.41
C SER A 397 10.31 -3.87 25.06
N LYS A 398 11.41 -3.14 24.88
CA LYS A 398 11.68 -2.42 23.64
C LYS A 398 12.10 -3.36 22.50
N GLY A 399 11.24 -3.45 21.49
CA GLY A 399 11.47 -4.08 20.20
C GLY A 399 12.10 -3.14 19.17
N TYR A 400 11.99 -3.49 17.89
CA TYR A 400 12.52 -2.70 16.78
C TYR A 400 11.64 -1.48 16.49
N GLY A 401 10.32 -1.67 16.52
CA GLY A 401 9.33 -0.66 16.17
C GLY A 401 8.78 0.12 17.37
N GLY A 402 9.05 -0.33 18.60
CA GLY A 402 8.58 0.35 19.80
C GLY A 402 8.58 -0.55 21.02
N ASP A 403 7.73 -0.24 21.98
CA ASP A 403 7.50 -1.11 23.13
C ASP A 403 6.61 -2.29 22.71
N VAL A 404 6.94 -3.48 23.20
CA VAL A 404 6.26 -4.74 22.92
C VAL A 404 5.64 -5.22 24.23
N PRO A 405 4.34 -4.95 24.48
CA PRO A 405 3.64 -5.43 25.67
C PRO A 405 3.39 -6.94 25.57
N VAL A 406 3.57 -7.64 26.68
CA VAL A 406 3.39 -9.10 26.77
C VAL A 406 2.63 -9.45 28.04
N LEU A 407 1.55 -10.22 27.90
CA LEU A 407 0.90 -10.91 29.00
C LEU A 407 1.49 -12.31 29.13
N THR A 408 1.96 -12.65 30.32
CA THR A 408 2.56 -13.96 30.62
C THR A 408 1.73 -14.67 31.67
N GLY A 409 1.20 -15.85 31.34
CA GLY A 409 0.50 -16.70 32.31
C GLY A 409 1.47 -17.64 33.02
N VAL A 410 1.46 -17.65 34.36
CA VAL A 410 2.31 -18.50 35.19
C VAL A 410 1.46 -19.27 36.20
N SER A 411 1.41 -20.59 36.11
CA SER A 411 0.67 -21.45 37.03
C SER A 411 1.33 -21.50 38.42
N THR A 412 0.58 -21.92 39.44
CA THR A 412 1.08 -22.04 40.82
C THR A 412 2.23 -23.04 40.97
N ASP A 413 2.41 -23.98 40.04
CA ASP A 413 3.55 -24.91 40.01
C ASP A 413 4.79 -24.33 39.28
N GLY A 414 4.78 -23.03 38.93
CA GLY A 414 5.93 -22.35 38.33
C GLY A 414 6.17 -22.70 36.87
N LYS A 415 5.08 -22.97 36.12
CA LYS A 415 5.14 -23.20 34.67
C LYS A 415 4.42 -22.11 33.92
N LEU A 416 4.91 -21.78 32.73
CA LEU A 416 4.23 -20.89 31.83
C LEU A 416 3.03 -21.59 31.21
N THR A 417 1.84 -21.01 31.35
CA THR A 417 0.62 -21.50 30.67
C THR A 417 0.54 -20.98 29.24
N GLY A 418 1.19 -19.85 28.95
CA GLY A 418 1.30 -19.26 27.61
C GLY A 418 1.72 -17.79 27.67
N ILE A 419 1.84 -17.17 26.50
CA ILE A 419 2.06 -15.74 26.37
C ILE A 419 1.10 -15.12 25.33
N ARG A 420 0.80 -13.84 25.50
CA ARG A 420 0.13 -13.01 24.49
C ARG A 420 0.90 -11.72 24.28
N VAL A 421 1.29 -11.48 23.03
CA VAL A 421 1.87 -10.20 22.62
C VAL A 421 0.70 -9.25 22.35
N GLY A 422 0.72 -8.09 23.01
CA GLY A 422 -0.29 -7.04 22.81
C GLY A 422 0.00 -6.19 21.58
N GLU A 423 -0.73 -5.09 21.43
CA GLU A 423 -0.53 -4.14 20.34
C GLU A 423 0.93 -3.64 20.31
N ASN A 424 1.56 -3.74 19.14
CA ASN A 424 2.95 -3.36 18.93
C ASN A 424 3.12 -2.76 17.52
N SER A 425 4.30 -2.19 17.27
CA SER A 425 4.62 -1.52 15.99
C SER A 425 5.81 -2.17 15.28
N GLU A 426 6.05 -3.47 15.52
CA GLU A 426 7.18 -4.18 14.92
C GLU A 426 7.08 -4.24 13.39
N THR A 427 8.21 -4.45 12.72
CA THR A 427 8.29 -4.44 11.25
C THR A 427 7.34 -5.49 10.63
N PRO A 428 6.43 -5.11 9.71
CA PRO A 428 5.48 -6.04 9.09
C PRO A 428 6.15 -7.22 8.40
N GLY A 429 5.53 -8.39 8.50
CA GLY A 429 5.95 -9.63 7.84
C GLY A 429 7.19 -10.30 8.44
N LEU A 430 8.05 -9.56 9.14
CA LEU A 430 9.19 -10.09 9.89
C LEU A 430 8.94 -10.04 11.39
N GLY A 431 8.83 -8.83 11.94
CA GLY A 431 8.70 -8.56 13.37
C GLY A 431 7.38 -9.02 13.96
N THR A 432 6.27 -8.90 13.22
CA THR A 432 4.92 -9.32 13.64
C THR A 432 4.78 -10.83 13.85
N LYS A 433 5.74 -11.64 13.37
CA LYS A 433 5.77 -13.09 13.62
C LYS A 433 5.83 -13.49 15.10
N ILE A 434 6.16 -12.55 15.98
CA ILE A 434 6.10 -12.75 17.43
C ILE A 434 4.68 -12.97 17.96
N GLU A 435 3.65 -12.68 17.16
CA GLU A 435 2.24 -12.92 17.50
C GLU A 435 1.75 -14.30 17.06
N GLU A 436 2.51 -14.98 16.19
CA GLU A 436 2.11 -16.25 15.60
C GLU A 436 2.24 -17.42 16.59
N ALA A 437 1.29 -18.36 16.53
CA ALA A 437 1.26 -19.55 17.39
C ALA A 437 2.57 -20.36 17.34
N GLU A 438 3.22 -20.44 16.17
CA GLU A 438 4.51 -21.13 16.00
C GLU A 438 5.58 -20.62 16.97
N PHE A 439 5.53 -19.33 17.33
CA PHE A 439 6.41 -18.73 18.31
C PHE A 439 5.82 -18.72 19.72
N THR A 440 4.59 -18.26 19.92
CA THR A 440 3.99 -18.13 21.26
C THR A 440 3.83 -19.47 21.96
N ASP A 441 3.54 -20.54 21.22
CA ASP A 441 3.35 -21.87 21.78
C ASP A 441 4.65 -22.47 22.32
N THR A 442 5.81 -21.93 21.92
CA THR A 442 7.11 -22.38 22.44
C THR A 442 7.32 -22.05 23.92
N PHE A 443 6.53 -21.12 24.46
CA PHE A 443 6.57 -20.75 25.88
C PHE A 443 5.74 -21.68 26.75
N VAL A 444 4.77 -22.41 26.20
CA VAL A 444 3.85 -23.26 26.96
C VAL A 444 4.62 -24.39 27.65
N GLY A 445 4.40 -24.53 28.95
CA GLY A 445 5.00 -25.57 29.80
C GLY A 445 6.45 -25.30 30.20
N LYS A 446 7.06 -24.18 29.80
CA LYS A 446 8.41 -23.78 30.23
C LYS A 446 8.42 -23.44 31.71
N GLY A 447 9.49 -23.82 32.42
CA GLY A 447 9.63 -23.56 33.85
C GLY A 447 10.11 -22.13 34.14
N THR A 448 9.84 -21.65 35.35
CA THR A 448 10.27 -20.32 35.83
C THR A 448 11.54 -20.35 36.69
N ASP A 449 12.19 -21.51 36.82
CA ASP A 449 13.38 -21.70 37.66
C ASP A 449 14.67 -21.09 37.07
N SER A 450 14.64 -20.75 35.78
CA SER A 450 15.77 -20.19 35.05
C SER A 450 15.31 -19.22 33.96
N GLU A 451 16.17 -18.28 33.61
CA GLU A 451 15.95 -17.34 32.51
C GLU A 451 15.81 -18.09 31.17
N LEU A 452 14.75 -17.76 30.41
CA LEU A 452 14.51 -18.30 29.08
C LEU A 452 15.45 -17.67 28.05
N LYS A 453 15.88 -18.49 27.09
CA LYS A 453 16.80 -18.11 26.02
C LYS A 453 16.19 -18.38 24.66
N ALA A 454 16.26 -17.39 23.78
CA ALA A 454 15.87 -17.57 22.38
C ALA A 454 16.97 -18.31 21.59
N VAL A 455 16.61 -19.40 20.91
CA VAL A 455 17.49 -20.18 20.04
C VAL A 455 16.75 -20.64 18.78
N ALA A 456 17.46 -20.88 17.68
CA ALA A 456 16.84 -21.24 16.40
C ALA A 456 16.11 -22.60 16.42
N SER A 457 16.45 -23.49 17.35
CA SER A 457 15.84 -24.82 17.46
C SER A 457 15.80 -25.23 18.93
N PRO A 458 14.77 -24.79 19.68
CA PRO A 458 14.69 -25.05 21.11
C PRO A 458 14.56 -26.55 21.40
N SER A 459 15.38 -27.04 22.31
CA SER A 459 15.42 -28.45 22.72
C SER A 459 15.46 -28.64 24.24
N ALA A 460 15.82 -27.59 24.98
CA ALA A 460 15.83 -27.57 26.43
C ALA A 460 14.58 -26.89 27.02
N GLU A 461 14.37 -27.08 28.32
CA GLU A 461 13.26 -26.47 29.08
C GLU A 461 13.41 -24.96 29.27
N ASP A 462 14.62 -24.41 29.13
CA ASP A 462 14.92 -22.97 29.20
C ASP A 462 15.10 -22.33 27.80
N GLU A 463 14.79 -23.06 26.73
CA GLU A 463 14.95 -22.59 25.35
C GLU A 463 13.59 -22.34 24.68
N VAL A 464 13.47 -21.19 24.02
CA VAL A 464 12.31 -20.80 23.19
C VAL A 464 12.76 -20.45 21.78
N LEU A 465 11.84 -20.38 20.83
CA LEU A 465 12.17 -20.15 19.42
C LEU A 465 12.76 -18.75 19.20
N MET A 466 13.81 -18.66 18.39
CA MET A 466 14.30 -17.42 17.81
C MET A 466 13.82 -17.31 16.36
N ILE A 467 13.03 -16.28 16.06
CA ILE A 467 12.54 -16.06 14.70
C ILE A 467 13.67 -15.46 13.84
N SER A 468 14.01 -16.15 12.75
CA SER A 468 14.99 -15.66 11.78
C SER A 468 14.48 -14.38 11.09
N GLY A 469 15.31 -13.34 11.03
CA GLY A 469 14.93 -12.04 10.48
C GLY A 469 14.19 -11.11 11.45
N ALA A 470 13.75 -11.60 12.61
CA ALA A 470 13.02 -10.82 13.63
C ALA A 470 13.70 -10.90 15.02
N THR A 471 15.03 -10.89 15.03
CA THR A 471 15.81 -11.18 16.25
C THR A 471 15.67 -10.12 17.34
N VAL A 472 15.41 -8.86 16.99
CA VAL A 472 15.18 -7.77 17.96
C VAL A 472 13.82 -7.95 18.63
N SER A 473 12.77 -8.13 17.84
CA SER A 473 11.39 -8.39 18.28
C SER A 473 11.30 -9.63 19.17
N THR A 474 11.93 -10.73 18.73
CA THR A 474 11.98 -11.98 19.52
C THR A 474 12.63 -11.74 20.89
N LYS A 475 13.77 -11.03 20.93
CA LYS A 475 14.47 -10.73 22.19
C LYS A 475 13.65 -9.83 23.09
N ALA A 476 12.86 -8.91 22.54
CA ALA A 476 11.98 -8.06 23.33
C ALA A 476 10.91 -8.89 24.07
N VAL A 477 10.25 -9.81 23.37
CA VAL A 477 9.27 -10.72 24.00
C VAL A 477 9.92 -11.59 25.06
N VAL A 478 11.05 -12.25 24.73
CA VAL A 478 11.75 -13.12 25.69
C VAL A 478 12.17 -12.35 26.94
N LYS A 479 12.63 -11.11 26.76
CA LYS A 479 12.99 -10.23 27.88
C LYS A 479 11.77 -9.85 28.73
N ALA A 480 10.64 -9.51 28.11
CA ALA A 480 9.39 -9.22 28.82
C ALA A 480 8.91 -10.45 29.62
N VAL A 481 9.00 -11.65 29.05
CA VAL A 481 8.65 -12.90 29.74
C VAL A 481 9.61 -13.19 30.90
N ASN A 482 10.92 -12.97 30.73
CA ASN A 482 11.88 -13.13 31.83
C ASN A 482 11.64 -12.12 32.97
N GLU A 483 11.25 -10.89 32.65
CA GLU A 483 10.81 -9.91 33.64
C GLU A 483 9.53 -10.37 34.36
N ALA A 484 8.59 -11.00 33.65
CA ALA A 484 7.41 -11.59 34.27
C ALA A 484 7.78 -12.75 35.22
N ILE A 485 8.76 -13.58 34.84
CA ILE A 485 9.32 -14.65 35.70
C ILE A 485 9.94 -14.06 36.98
N GLU A 486 10.68 -12.96 36.87
CA GLU A 486 11.25 -12.26 38.03
C GLU A 486 10.16 -11.71 38.96
N ILE A 487 9.11 -11.09 38.39
CA ILE A 487 7.95 -10.61 39.14
C ILE A 487 7.27 -11.78 39.86
N PHE A 488 7.01 -12.90 39.18
CA PHE A 488 6.43 -14.10 39.78
C PHE A 488 7.26 -14.61 40.96
N GLY A 489 8.59 -14.64 40.81
CA GLY A 489 9.51 -15.04 41.88
C GLY A 489 9.48 -14.12 43.11
N SER A 490 8.95 -12.90 42.99
CA SER A 490 8.76 -11.98 44.11
C SER A 490 7.39 -12.08 44.80
N LEU A 491 6.43 -12.78 44.17
CA LEU A 491 5.08 -13.00 44.70
C LEU A 491 5.00 -14.23 45.64
N ASN A 492 5.93 -15.17 45.48
CA ASN A 492 6.15 -16.35 46.34
C ASN A 492 7.19 -16.07 47.42
#